data_AF-A0A7R9KW65-F1
#
_entry.id   AF-A0A7R9KW65-F1
#
_cell.length_a   1.000
_cell.length_b   1.000
_cell.length_c   1.000
_cell.angle_alpha   90.00
_cell.angle_beta   90.00
_cell.angle_gamma   90.00
#
_symmetry.space_group_name_H-M   'P 1'
#
loop_
_entity.id
_entity.type
_entity.pdbx_description
1 polymer ?
#
loop_
_entity_poly.entity_id
_entity_poly.type
_entity_poly.pdbx_seq_one_letter_code
_entity_poly.pdbx_strand_id
1 'polypeptide(L)' 'MAVLIVAASAGIPFKDCGHSEVTNVAITGCTTSPCTLHKGKEVTIDIEYTANADSAKAEWSLHAIVGG' A
#
# COMPACT_ATOMS: atom_id res chain seq x y z
N MET A 1 -12.96 23.74 -16.69
CA MET A 1 -12.52 23.29 -15.36
C MET A 1 -12.52 21.77 -15.36
N ALA A 2 -11.35 21.15 -15.45
CA ALA A 2 -11.25 19.70 -15.33
C ALA A 2 -11.37 19.35 -13.84
N VAL A 3 -12.39 18.58 -13.48
CA VAL A 3 -12.57 18.08 -12.12
C VAL A 3 -11.68 16.85 -11.99
N LEU A 4 -10.57 16.98 -11.26
CA LEU A 4 -9.77 15.83 -10.83
C LEU A 4 -10.54 15.13 -9.72
N ILE A 5 -11.21 14.03 -10.05
CA ILE A 5 -11.82 13.15 -9.05
C ILE A 5 -10.66 12.42 -8.39
N VAL A 6 -10.24 12.90 -7.22
CA VAL A 6 -9.30 12.16 -6.37
C VAL A 6 -10.08 10.99 -5.80
N ALA A 7 -9.88 9.80 -6.34
CA ALA A 7 -10.40 8.58 -5.76
C ALA A 7 -9.72 8.40 -4.40
N ALA A 8 -10.45 8.63 -3.31
CA ALA A 8 -10.00 8.25 -1.98
C ALA A 8 -9.91 6.72 -1.96
N SER A 9 -8.68 6.20 -2.02
CA SER A 9 -8.43 4.77 -1.92
C SER A 9 -8.77 4.31 -0.51
N ALA A 10 -9.95 3.71 -0.35
CA ALA A 10 -10.31 3.05 0.90
C ALA A 10 -9.28 1.95 1.17
N GLY A 11 -8.72 1.93 2.38
CA GLY A 11 -7.75 0.94 2.81
C GLY A 11 -8.24 -0.48 2.60
N ILE A 12 -7.33 -1.39 2.25
CA ILE A 12 -7.59 -2.82 2.24
C ILE A 12 -7.19 -3.43 3.59
N PRO A 13 -7.80 -4.55 4.02
CA PRO A 13 -7.31 -5.27 5.19
C PRO A 13 -5.89 -5.77 4.94
N PHE A 14 -4.98 -5.47 5.87
CA PHE A 14 -3.58 -5.87 5.84
C PHE A 14 -3.14 -6.40 7.20
N LYS A 15 -1.99 -7.08 7.22
CA LYS A 15 -1.31 -7.50 8.43
C LYS A 15 -0.03 -6.71 8.58
N ASP A 16 0.04 -5.88 9.63
CA ASP A 16 1.30 -5.26 10.04
C ASP A 16 2.26 -6.34 10.58
N CYS A 17 3.51 -6.30 10.11
CA CYS A 17 4.58 -7.21 10.52
C CYS A 17 5.66 -6.50 11.36
N GLY A 18 5.41 -5.26 11.76
CA GLY A 18 6.25 -4.44 12.63
C GLY A 18 5.61 -4.21 14.00
N HIS A 19 5.57 -2.95 14.45
CA HIS A 19 4.99 -2.52 15.73
C HIS A 19 3.79 -1.60 15.53
N SER A 20 2.95 -1.89 14.52
CA SER A 20 1.72 -1.15 14.21
C SER A 20 1.94 0.31 13.77
N GLU A 21 3.10 0.61 13.18
CA GLU A 21 3.37 1.92 12.59
C GLU A 21 2.55 2.17 11.33
N VAL A 22 2.22 1.11 10.57
CA VAL A 22 1.41 1.21 9.35
C VAL A 22 -0.07 1.37 9.73
N THR A 23 -0.67 2.47 9.31
CA THR A 23 -2.04 2.83 9.64
C THR A 23 -3.01 2.55 8.50
N ASN A 24 -2.52 2.55 7.26
CA ASN A 24 -3.33 2.27 6.08
C ASN A 24 -2.48 1.70 4.95
N VAL A 25 -3.09 0.80 4.17
CA VAL A 25 -2.54 0.30 2.91
C VAL A 25 -3.62 0.38 1.85
N ALA A 26 -3.32 1.03 0.76
CA ALA A 26 -4.20 1.19 -0.39
C ALA A 26 -3.51 0.66 -1.65
N ILE A 27 -4.26 -0.06 -2.48
CA ILE A 27 -3.78 -0.51 -3.79
C ILE A 27 -4.75 0.05 -4.84
N THR A 28 -4.22 0.78 -5.82
CA THR A 28 -5.05 1.40 -6.86
C THR A 28 -5.84 0.34 -7.62
N GLY A 29 -7.16 0.53 -7.71
CA GLY A 29 -8.08 -0.41 -8.36
C GLY A 29 -8.49 -1.60 -7.50
N CYS A 30 -8.12 -1.62 -6.22
CA CYS A 30 -8.44 -2.70 -5.29
C CYS A 30 -9.24 -2.19 -4.09
N THR A 31 -10.44 -2.72 -3.91
CA THR A 31 -11.34 -2.31 -2.81
C THR A 31 -11.62 -3.44 -1.82
N THR A 32 -11.20 -4.67 -2.13
CA THR A 32 -11.42 -5.85 -1.29
C THR A 32 -10.22 -6.80 -1.38
N SER A 33 -10.01 -7.57 -0.31
CA SER A 33 -9.01 -8.64 -0.26
C SER A 33 -9.69 -10.00 -0.52
N PRO A 34 -9.08 -10.92 -1.30
CA PRO A 34 -7.75 -10.84 -1.91
C PRO A 34 -7.68 -9.96 -3.16
N CYS A 35 -6.56 -9.25 -3.29
CA CYS A 35 -6.33 -8.31 -4.38
C CYS A 35 -5.76 -9.01 -5.62
N THR A 36 -6.40 -8.85 -6.79
CA THR A 36 -5.91 -9.48 -8.04
C THR A 36 -4.88 -8.57 -8.71
N LEU A 37 -3.63 -9.01 -8.79
CA LEU A 37 -2.58 -8.31 -9.51
C LEU A 37 -2.51 -8.81 -10.96
N HIS A 38 -2.68 -7.91 -11.91
CA HIS A 38 -2.67 -8.25 -13.33
C HIS A 38 -1.24 -8.28 -13.89
N LYS A 39 -0.81 -9.44 -14.41
CA LYS A 39 0.51 -9.61 -15.02
C LYS A 39 0.74 -8.58 -16.13
N GLY A 40 1.91 -7.93 -16.10
CA GLY A 40 2.32 -6.95 -17.10
C GLY A 40 1.62 -5.59 -16.97
N LYS A 41 0.91 -5.34 -15.86
CA LYS A 41 0.37 -4.03 -15.49
C LYS A 41 1.12 -3.47 -14.30
N GLU A 42 1.24 -2.15 -14.27
CA GLU A 42 1.77 -1.44 -13.11
C GLU A 42 0.80 -1.57 -11.93
N VAL A 43 1.37 -1.66 -10.73
CA VAL A 43 0.63 -1.70 -9.48
C VAL A 43 1.10 -0.53 -8.64
N THR A 44 0.17 0.36 -8.28
CA THR A 44 0.43 1.50 -7.39
C THR A 44 -0.06 1.14 -6.00
N ILE A 45 0.85 1.25 -5.02
CA ILE A 45 0.59 0.95 -3.60
C ILE A 45 0.91 2.20 -2.80
N ASP A 46 -0.06 2.66 -2.03
CA ASP A 46 0.06 3.77 -1.09
C ASP A 46 0.03 3.21 0.33
N ILE A 47 1.06 3.54 1.12
CA ILE A 47 1.22 3.08 2.49
C ILE A 47 1.33 4.30 3.39
N GLU A 48 0.38 4.43 4.31
CA GLU A 48 0.42 5.46 5.34
C GLU A 48 0.98 4.84 6.62
N TYR A 49 1.99 5.50 7.20
CA TYR A 49 2.60 5.07 8.44
C TYR A 49 3.01 6.26 9.29
N THR A 50 3.06 6.05 10.61
CA THR A 50 3.65 7.01 11.54
C THR A 50 5.11 6.63 11.75
N ALA A 51 6.04 7.51 11.38
CA ALA A 51 7.46 7.30 11.64
C ALA A 51 7.72 7.17 13.14
N ASN A 52 8.44 6.14 13.55
CA ASN A 52 8.75 5.83 14.94
C ASN A 52 10.11 6.40 15.41
N ALA A 53 10.90 6.94 14.50
CA ALA A 53 12.18 7.59 14.80
C ALA A 53 12.52 8.63 13.73
N ASP A 54 13.31 9.64 14.13
CA ASP A 54 13.94 10.54 13.17
C ASP A 54 14.97 9.78 12.33
N SER A 55 14.93 9.98 11.02
CA SER A 55 15.85 9.31 10.09
C SER A 55 16.20 10.22 8.92
N ALA A 56 17.49 10.31 8.59
CA ALA A 56 17.95 11.07 7.43
C ALA A 56 17.72 10.33 6.10
N LYS A 57 17.39 9.03 6.16
CA LYS A 57 17.16 8.15 5.01
C LYS A 57 16.03 7.18 5.33
N ALA A 58 15.28 6.79 4.30
CA ALA A 58 14.33 5.70 4.35
C ALA A 58 14.66 4.70 3.24
N GLU A 59 14.66 3.42 3.57
CA GLU A 59 14.86 2.32 2.63
C GLU A 59 13.56 1.54 2.52
N TRP A 60 13.18 1.17 1.30
CA TRP A 60 11.98 0.40 1.02
C TRP A 60 12.37 -0.97 0.47
N SER A 61 11.68 -2.01 0.92
CA SER A 61 11.82 -3.37 0.39
C SER A 61 10.44 -3.97 0.15
N LEU A 62 10.25 -4.55 -1.02
CA LEU A 62 8.97 -5.15 -1.45
C LEU A 62 9.21 -6.59 -1.90
N HIS A 63 8.59 -7.54 -1.19
CA HIS A 63 8.69 -8.96 -1.49
C HIS A 63 7.31 -9.54 -1.83
N ALA A 64 7.29 -10.51 -2.76
CA ALA A 64 6.13 -11.33 -3.04
C ALA A 64 6.41 -12.79 -2.62
N ILE A 65 5.54 -13.38 -1.80
CA ILE A 65 5.62 -14.79 -1.42
C ILE A 65 4.75 -15.58 -2.42
N VAL A 66 5.38 -16.42 -3.24
CA VAL A 66 4.71 -17.21 -4.27
C VAL A 66 5.06 -18.69 -4.09
N GLY A 67 4.07 -19.51 -3.72
CA GLY A 67 4.25 -20.95 -3.56
C GLY A 67 4.79 -21.42 -2.20
N GLY A 68 5.06 -20.51 -1.26
CA GLY A 68 5.57 -20.81 0.08
C GLY A 68 7.04 -20.45 0.23
#